data_AF-A0A941AGI3-F1
#
_entry.id   AF-A0A941AGI3-F1
#
_cell.length_a   1.000
_cell.length_b   1.000
_cell.length_c   1.000
_cell.angle_alpha   90.00
_cell.angle_beta   90.00
_cell.angle_gamma   90.00
#
_symmetry.space_group_name_H-M   'P 1'
#
loop_
_entity.id
_entity.type
_entity.pdbx_description
1 polymer ?
#
loop_
_entity_poly.entity_id
_entity_poly.type
_entity_poly.pdbx_seq_one_letter_code
_entity_poly.pdbx_strand_id
1 'polypeptide(L)' 'MVPQTQENPSQSSPRKDTYAIGELSRLVNLSQRTIRYYEEIGLLHSVRRIENGKRVFTDGDVRRL' A
#
# COMPACT_ATOMS: atom_id res chain seq x y z
N MET A 1 17.45 0.12 -19.30
CA MET A 1 17.00 1.27 -18.50
C MET A 1 15.48 1.22 -18.46
N VAL A 2 14.91 0.95 -17.29
CA VAL A 2 13.46 0.73 -17.09
C VAL A 2 12.68 2.04 -17.32
N PRO A 3 11.47 1.99 -17.92
CA PRO A 3 10.73 3.18 -18.34
C PRO A 3 10.13 3.95 -17.14
N GLN A 4 10.04 5.27 -17.32
CA GLN A 4 9.36 6.21 -16.44
C GLN A 4 7.89 5.83 -16.23
N THR A 5 7.39 5.89 -14.99
CA THR A 5 5.95 6.04 -14.71
C THR A 5 5.79 7.12 -13.65
N GLN A 6 4.97 8.10 -14.00
CA GLN A 6 4.65 9.29 -13.23
C GLN A 6 3.78 8.96 -12.02
N GLU A 7 4.00 9.62 -10.90
CA GLU A 7 2.97 9.82 -9.88
C GLU A 7 3.15 11.14 -9.11
N ASN A 8 2.78 12.22 -9.81
CA ASN A 8 1.93 13.31 -9.34
C ASN A 8 1.81 13.52 -7.80
N PRO A 9 2.49 14.53 -7.21
CA PRO A 9 2.28 14.91 -5.81
C PRO A 9 1.09 15.87 -5.72
N SER A 10 -0.12 15.32 -5.60
CA SER A 10 -1.31 16.13 -5.31
C SER A 10 -2.35 15.26 -4.62
N GLN A 11 -2.33 15.19 -3.29
CA GLN A 11 -3.52 15.24 -2.44
C GLN A 11 -3.11 15.45 -0.97
N SER A 12 -3.54 16.56 -0.40
CA SER A 12 -3.52 16.84 1.03
C SER A 12 -4.77 16.21 1.69
N SER A 13 -4.57 15.43 2.77
CA SER A 13 -5.58 14.99 3.77
C SER A 13 -6.62 13.93 3.33
N PRO A 14 -7.17 13.05 4.22
CA PRO A 14 -7.21 13.07 5.68
C PRO A 14 -6.37 11.96 6.34
N ARG A 15 -6.24 11.99 7.67
CA ARG A 15 -5.68 10.89 8.48
C ARG A 15 -6.49 9.61 8.22
N LYS A 16 -6.07 8.80 7.26
CA LYS A 16 -6.60 7.46 7.02
C LYS A 16 -5.63 6.49 7.66
N ASP A 17 -6.08 5.80 8.71
CA ASP A 17 -5.32 4.74 9.39
C ASP A 17 -5.13 3.48 8.51
N THR A 18 -5.66 3.49 7.29
CA THR A 18 -5.59 2.38 6.33
C THR A 18 -5.37 2.87 4.89
N TYR A 19 -4.45 2.19 4.20
CA TYR A 19 -4.00 2.43 2.83
C TYR A 19 -4.37 1.25 1.93
N ALA A 20 -4.96 1.49 0.77
CA ALA A 20 -5.15 0.42 -0.21
C ALA A 20 -3.79 -0.01 -0.80
N ILE A 21 -3.71 -1.20 -1.41
CA ILE A 21 -2.45 -1.65 -2.06
C ILE A 21 -1.88 -0.63 -3.07
N GLY A 22 -2.76 0.08 -3.79
CA GLY A 22 -2.38 1.15 -4.68
C GLY A 22 -1.75 2.32 -3.92
N GLU A 23 -2.41 2.81 -2.88
CA GLU A 23 -1.90 3.92 -2.05
C GLU A 23 -0.60 3.55 -1.33
N LEU A 24 -0.50 2.33 -0.80
CA LEU A 24 0.70 1.81 -0.17
C LEU A 24 1.86 1.77 -1.18
N SER A 25 1.61 1.25 -2.39
CA SER A 25 2.58 1.19 -3.48
C SER A 25 3.21 2.55 -3.77
N ARG A 26 2.39 3.61 -3.77
CA ARG A 26 2.84 5.00 -3.94
C ARG A 26 3.64 5.49 -2.74
N LEU A 27 3.16 5.21 -1.54
CA LEU A 27 3.75 5.71 -0.30
C LEU A 27 5.15 5.13 -0.05
N VAL A 28 5.34 3.82 -0.27
CA VAL A 28 6.64 3.15 -0.08
C VAL A 28 7.48 3.08 -1.35
N ASN A 29 7.01 3.63 -2.48
CA ASN A 29 7.67 3.52 -3.79
C ASN A 29 7.97 2.06 -4.20
N LEU A 30 7.11 1.12 -3.80
CA LEU A 30 7.23 -0.29 -4.14
C LEU A 30 6.13 -0.69 -5.11
N SER A 31 6.44 -1.59 -6.03
CA SER A 31 5.42 -2.20 -6.88
C SER A 31 4.40 -2.98 -6.05
N GLN A 32 3.13 -2.96 -6.47
CA GLN A 32 2.07 -3.79 -5.87
C GLN A 32 2.47 -5.27 -5.78
N ARG A 33 3.25 -5.77 -6.75
CA ARG A 33 3.82 -7.12 -6.75
C ARG A 33 4.69 -7.39 -5.52
N THR A 34 5.56 -6.45 -5.16
CA THR A 34 6.45 -6.55 -4.00
C THR A 34 5.64 -6.55 -2.70
N ILE A 35 4.62 -5.68 -2.62
CA ILE A 35 3.70 -5.63 -1.47
C ILE A 35 2.93 -6.96 -1.33
N ARG A 36 2.43 -7.53 -2.44
CA ARG A 36 1.77 -8.86 -2.42
C ARG A 36 2.72 -9.95 -1.98
N TYR A 37 3.97 -9.92 -2.43
CA TYR A 37 4.99 -10.86 -1.98
C TYR A 37 5.21 -10.77 -0.47
N TYR A 38 5.30 -9.56 0.08
CA TYR A 38 5.41 -9.34 1.53
C TYR A 38 4.16 -9.76 2.32
N GLU A 39 2.98 -9.62 1.73
CA GLU A 39 1.75 -10.19 2.30
C GLU A 39 1.77 -11.73 2.28
N GLU A 40 2.19 -12.35 1.18
CA GLU A 40 2.24 -13.81 1.02
C GLU A 40 3.23 -14.49 1.98
N ILE A 41 4.36 -13.85 2.26
CA ILE A 41 5.33 -14.34 3.25
C ILE A 41 4.95 -13.99 4.70
N GLY A 42 3.84 -13.27 4.92
CA GLY A 42 3.36 -12.89 6.25
C GLY A 42 4.08 -11.69 6.89
N LEU A 43 4.86 -10.93 6.13
CA LEU A 43 5.52 -9.71 6.60
C LEU A 43 4.50 -8.58 6.83
N LEU A 44 3.51 -8.46 5.94
CA LEU A 44 2.42 -7.49 6.00
C LEU A 44 1.08 -8.15 6.31
N HIS A 45 0.30 -7.55 7.21
CA HIS A 45 -1.03 -8.04 7.58
C HIS A 45 -2.10 -7.20 6.89
N SER A 46 -2.49 -7.59 5.67
CA SER A 46 -3.62 -6.93 5.01
C SER A 46 -4.92 -7.13 5.78
N VAL A 47 -5.58 -6.03 6.12
CA VAL A 47 -6.90 -6.01 6.72
C VAL A 47 -7.93 -6.16 5.59
N ARG A 48 -8.62 -7.32 5.56
CA ARG A 48 -9.75 -7.55 4.64
C ARG A 48 -11.07 -6.89 5.08
N ARG A 49 -11.07 -6.11 6.17
CA ARG A 49 -12.30 -5.64 6.86
C ARG A 49 -13.15 -4.62 6.10
N ILE A 50 -12.73 -4.12 4.95
CA ILE A 50 -13.63 -3.24 4.18
C ILE A 50 -14.73 -4.10 3.57
N GLU A 51 -15.98 -3.64 3.71
CA GLU A 51 -17.23 -4.29 3.26
C GLU A 51 -17.20 -4.84 1.82
N ASN A 52 -16.24 -4.41 1.00
CA ASN A 52 -16.09 -4.79 -0.39
C ASN A 52 -14.98 -5.83 -0.65
N GLY A 53 -14.48 -6.53 0.37
CA GLY A 53 -13.43 -7.55 0.22
C GLY A 53 -12.08 -7.01 -0.27
N LYS A 54 -11.86 -5.70 -0.15
CA LYS A 54 -10.64 -5.02 -0.60
C LYS A 54 -9.53 -5.19 0.45
N ARG A 55 -8.29 -5.30 -0.03
CA ARG A 55 -7.10 -5.36 0.83
C ARG A 55 -6.66 -3.95 1.19
N VAL A 56 -6.65 -3.64 2.47
CA VAL A 56 -6.04 -2.42 3.01
C VAL A 56 -4.95 -2.77 4.02
N PHE A 57 -3.95 -1.91 4.10
CA PHE A 57 -2.79 -2.01 4.97
C PHE A 57 -2.88 -0.89 6.00
N THR A 58 -2.51 -1.16 7.24
CA THR A 58 -2.55 -0.14 8.28
C THR A 58 -1.27 0.68 8.30
N ASP A 59 -1.26 1.82 9.01
CA ASP A 59 -0.02 2.55 9.30
C ASP A 59 1.05 1.65 9.95
N GLY A 60 0.65 0.68 10.79
CA GLY A 60 1.56 -0.27 11.40
C GLY A 60 2.27 -1.19 10.38
N ASP A 61 1.60 -1.52 9.27
CA ASP A 61 2.20 -2.29 8.17
C ASP A 61 3.13 -1.41 7.34
N VAL A 62 2.76 -0.15 7.11
CA VAL A 62 3.60 0.86 6.43
C VAL A 62 4.91 1.06 7.20
N ARG A 63 4.82 1.23 8.52
CA ARG A 63 5.97 1.54 9.39
C ARG A 63 6.96 0.38 9.54
N ARG A 64 6.57 -0.82 9.10
CA ARG A 64 7.39 -2.05 9.12
C ARG A 64 8.24 -2.20 7.85
N LEU A 65 7.89 -1.49 6.77
CA LEU A 65 8.63 -1.42 5.50
C LEU A 65 9.71 -0.34 5.55
#